data_AF-A0A962Z607-F1
#
_entry.id   AF-A0A962Z607-F1
#
_cell.length_a   1.000
_cell.length_b   1.000
_cell.length_c   1.000
_cell.angle_alpha   90.00
_cell.angle_beta   90.00
_cell.angle_gamma   90.00
#
_symmetry.space_group_name_H-M   'P 1'
#
loop_
_entity.id
_entity.type
_entity.pdbx_description
1 polymer ?
#
loop_
_entity_poly.entity_id
_entity_poly.type
_entity_poly.pdbx_seq_one_letter_code
_entity_poly.pdbx_strand_id
1 'polypeptide(L)'
;MTLTAGQEQEIAEQREHRAETRRATVAALEEILFEPLPVLDQGFIRVIDYMGDDAAIVQAARVSYGRGTKHVSNDRGLINYLMRHRHTSP
;
A
#
# COMPACT_ATOMS: atom_id res chain seq x y z
N MET A 1 15.76 11.14 17.68
CA MET A 1 16.95 10.32 17.44
C MET A 1 17.13 10.35 15.96
N THR A 2 18.12 11.10 15.49
CA THR A 2 18.44 11.20 14.06
C THR A 2 18.93 9.83 13.60
N LEU A 3 18.61 9.44 12.38
CA LEU A 3 19.17 8.22 11.80
C LEU A 3 20.69 8.30 11.85
N THR A 4 21.31 7.18 12.16
CA THR A 4 22.76 7.07 12.06
C THR A 4 23.16 7.09 10.59
N ALA A 5 24.37 7.58 10.27
CA ALA A 5 24.86 7.62 8.89
C ALA A 5 24.82 6.23 8.21
N GLY A 6 25.06 5.16 8.96
CA GLY A 6 24.95 3.78 8.43
C GLY A 6 23.52 3.40 8.05
N GLN A 7 22.53 3.82 8.84
CA GLN A 7 21.11 3.58 8.52
C GLN A 7 20.65 4.41 7.32
N GLU A 8 21.11 5.65 7.20
CA GLU A 8 20.82 6.50 6.03
C GLU A 8 21.39 5.89 4.76
N GLN A 9 22.60 5.34 4.83
CA GLN A 9 23.24 4.66 3.71
C GLN A 9 22.50 3.36 3.32
N GLU A 10 22.11 2.53 4.29
CA GLU A 10 21.32 1.33 4.03
C GLU A 10 19.97 1.66 3.36
N ILE A 11 19.30 2.72 3.82
CA ILE A 11 18.04 3.20 3.23
C ILE A 11 18.27 3.67 1.79
N ALA A 12 19.35 4.42 1.53
CA ALA A 12 19.68 4.90 0.19
C ALA A 12 19.90 3.72 -0.77
N GLU A 13 20.68 2.72 -0.35
CA GLU A 13 20.90 1.48 -1.10
C GLU A 13 19.57 0.77 -1.40
N GLN A 14 18.69 0.63 -0.40
CA GLN A 14 17.36 0.03 -0.58
C GLN A 14 16.48 0.79 -1.58
N ARG A 15 16.54 2.13 -1.60
CA ARG A 15 15.75 2.98 -2.51
C ARG A 15 16.27 2.98 -3.96
N GLU A 16 17.53 2.65 -4.18
CA GLU A 16 18.12 2.53 -5.52
C GLU A 16 17.67 1.24 -6.23
N HIS A 17 17.42 0.18 -5.48
CA HIS A 17 16.99 -1.09 -6.05
C HIS A 17 15.54 -1.03 -6.56
N ARG A 18 15.36 -1.24 -7.87
CA ARG A 18 14.05 -1.34 -8.52
C ARG A 18 13.93 -2.63 -9.31
N ALA A 19 12.76 -3.25 -9.28
CA ALA A 19 12.47 -4.48 -10.00
C ALA A 19 11.12 -4.39 -10.71
N GLU A 20 11.03 -4.97 -11.91
CA GLU A 20 9.75 -5.13 -12.61
C GLU A 20 8.93 -6.25 -11.96
N THR A 21 7.62 -6.04 -11.81
CA THR A 21 6.74 -7.02 -11.18
C THR A 21 5.38 -7.11 -11.87
N ARG A 22 4.75 -8.28 -11.78
CA ARG A 22 3.36 -8.51 -12.21
C ARG A 22 2.32 -8.17 -11.13
N ARG A 23 2.79 -7.88 -9.90
CA ARG A 23 1.94 -7.49 -8.77
C ARG A 23 1.37 -6.10 -9.01
N ALA A 24 0.26 -5.77 -8.34
CA ALA A 24 -0.25 -4.40 -8.33
C ALA A 24 0.77 -3.48 -7.66
N THR A 25 1.02 -2.32 -8.27
CA THR A 25 1.88 -1.27 -7.72
C THR A 25 1.09 0.02 -7.55
N VAL A 26 1.31 0.71 -6.43
CA VAL A 26 0.64 1.96 -6.08
C VAL A 26 1.67 3.08 -6.12
N ALA A 27 1.58 3.95 -7.12
CA ALA A 27 2.58 4.99 -7.37
C ALA A 27 2.90 5.85 -6.14
N ALA A 28 1.88 6.22 -5.35
CA ALA A 28 2.06 6.99 -4.12
C ALA A 28 2.81 6.21 -3.01
N LEU A 29 2.65 4.87 -2.95
CA LEU A 29 3.42 4.04 -2.02
C LEU A 29 4.84 3.78 -2.51
N GLU A 30 5.03 3.60 -3.82
CA GLU A 30 6.35 3.49 -4.45
C GLU A 30 7.23 4.72 -4.18
N GLU A 31 6.63 5.90 -4.13
CA GLU A 31 7.34 7.16 -3.85
C GLU A 31 7.92 7.20 -2.43
N ILE A 32 7.16 6.70 -1.44
CA ILE A 32 7.51 6.73 -0.01
C ILE A 32 8.12 5.42 0.51
N LEU A 33 8.31 4.42 -0.35
CA LEU A 33 8.90 3.14 0.03
C LEU A 33 10.31 3.38 0.59
N PHE A 34 10.57 2.78 1.76
CA PHE A 34 11.77 2.96 2.56
C PHE A 34 12.03 4.40 3.05
N GLU A 35 11.09 5.32 2.90
CA GLU A 35 11.23 6.66 3.46
C GLU A 35 11.02 6.66 4.97
N PRO A 36 12.01 7.11 5.76
CA PRO A 36 11.82 7.32 7.19
C PRO A 36 11.03 8.62 7.42
N LEU A 37 9.81 8.48 7.93
CA LEU A 37 8.96 9.59 8.35
C LEU A 37 9.15 9.83 9.86
N PRO A 38 9.79 10.93 10.30
CA PRO A 38 10.04 11.19 11.71
C PRO A 38 8.73 11.30 12.51
N VAL A 39 8.71 10.70 13.70
CA VAL A 39 7.55 10.71 14.61
C VAL A 39 8.03 10.97 16.03
N LEU A 40 7.47 12.01 16.65
CA LEU A 40 7.88 12.51 17.98
C LEU A 40 9.39 12.84 17.99
N ASP A 41 10.02 12.71 19.16
CA ASP A 41 11.38 13.16 19.40
C ASP A 41 12.43 12.09 19.03
N GLN A 42 12.03 10.81 19.02
CA GLN A 42 12.94 9.67 18.89
C GLN A 42 12.46 8.54 17.97
N GLY A 43 11.27 8.66 17.38
CA GLY A 43 10.71 7.65 16.51
C GLY A 43 10.73 8.03 15.03
N PHE A 44 10.49 7.05 14.19
CA PHE A 44 10.09 7.23 12.80
C PHE A 44 9.23 6.04 12.36
N ILE A 45 8.46 6.22 11.29
CA ILE A 45 7.70 5.17 10.61
C ILE A 45 8.26 5.03 9.20
N ARG A 46 8.29 3.82 8.68
CA ARG A 46 8.79 3.54 7.32
C ARG A 46 7.97 2.45 6.67
N VAL A 47 7.59 2.66 5.41
CA VAL A 47 6.97 1.60 4.59
C VAL A 47 8.08 0.67 4.12
N ILE A 48 7.96 -0.62 4.43
CA ILE A 48 8.94 -1.65 4.03
C ILE A 48 8.43 -2.46 2.84
N ASP A 49 7.14 -2.74 2.83
CA ASP A 49 6.48 -3.47 1.76
C ASP A 49 4.96 -3.21 1.81
N TYR A 50 4.26 -3.51 0.73
CA TYR A 50 2.81 -3.53 0.66
C TYR A 50 2.33 -4.60 -0.32
N MET A 51 1.10 -5.07 -0.11
CA MET A 51 0.50 -6.08 -0.98
C MET A 51 -0.93 -5.71 -1.34
N GLY A 52 -1.17 -5.53 -2.64
CA GLY A 52 -2.48 -5.19 -3.18
C GLY A 52 -2.80 -3.70 -3.12
N ASP A 53 -3.99 -3.38 -3.61
CA ASP A 53 -4.58 -2.05 -3.68
C ASP A 53 -6.10 -2.15 -3.44
N ASP A 54 -6.84 -1.05 -3.63
CA ASP A 54 -8.29 -1.02 -3.50
C ASP A 54 -9.00 -2.06 -4.40
N ALA A 55 -8.42 -2.42 -5.54
CA ALA A 55 -8.99 -3.43 -6.44
C ALA A 55 -8.90 -4.83 -5.84
N ALA A 56 -7.87 -5.12 -5.03
CA ALA A 56 -7.74 -6.38 -4.31
C ALA A 56 -8.91 -6.58 -3.32
N ILE A 57 -9.29 -5.53 -2.58
CA ILE A 57 -10.43 -5.54 -1.64
C ILE A 57 -11.73 -5.85 -2.40
N VAL A 58 -11.95 -5.14 -3.51
CA VAL A 58 -13.14 -5.33 -4.35
C VAL A 58 -13.20 -6.74 -4.93
N GLN A 59 -12.06 -7.28 -5.37
CA GLN A 59 -11.95 -8.62 -5.90
C GLN A 59 -12.26 -9.67 -4.81
N ALA A 60 -11.72 -9.49 -3.59
CA ALA A 60 -11.99 -10.36 -2.45
C ALA A 60 -13.46 -10.32 -1.99
N ALA A 61 -14.12 -9.17 -2.06
CA ALA A 61 -15.54 -9.05 -1.75
C ALA A 61 -16.46 -9.69 -2.80
N ARG A 62 -16.00 -9.75 -4.07
CA ARG A 62 -16.79 -10.20 -5.22
C ARG A 62 -16.47 -11.62 -5.68
N VAL A 63 -15.92 -12.47 -4.82
CA VAL A 63 -15.42 -13.85 -5.13
C VAL A 63 -16.35 -14.72 -5.99
N SER A 64 -17.64 -14.40 -6.11
CA SER A 64 -18.62 -15.09 -6.96
C SER A 64 -18.72 -14.61 -8.42
N TYR A 65 -18.22 -13.44 -8.79
CA TYR A 65 -18.31 -12.89 -10.14
C TYR A 65 -16.91 -12.43 -10.57
N GLY A 66 -16.23 -13.25 -11.39
CA GLY A 66 -14.86 -12.97 -11.87
C GLY A 66 -14.73 -11.60 -12.57
N ARG A 67 -13.50 -11.23 -12.95
CA ARG A 67 -13.21 -9.96 -13.64
C ARG A 67 -14.12 -9.79 -14.86
N GLY A 68 -15.12 -8.92 -14.76
CA GLY A 68 -16.05 -8.73 -15.87
C GLY A 68 -17.12 -7.70 -15.56
N THR A 69 -16.93 -6.51 -16.13
CA THR A 69 -17.91 -5.42 -16.28
C THR A 69 -18.27 -4.69 -14.98
N LYS A 70 -17.61 -3.55 -14.68
CA LYS A 70 -18.25 -2.34 -14.10
C LYS A 70 -17.26 -1.20 -13.84
N HIS A 71 -17.81 0.02 -13.84
CA HIS A 71 -17.13 1.31 -13.73
C HIS A 71 -16.51 1.56 -12.34
N VAL A 72 -15.41 2.31 -12.29
CA VAL A 72 -14.67 2.75 -11.08
C VAL A 72 -15.57 3.38 -10.01
N SER A 73 -16.68 4.04 -10.40
CA SER A 73 -17.63 4.62 -9.43
C SER A 73 -18.33 3.58 -8.56
N ASN A 74 -18.44 2.33 -9.02
CA ASN A 74 -19.04 1.23 -8.28
C ASN A 74 -18.10 0.68 -7.20
N ASP A 75 -16.78 0.79 -7.39
CA ASP A 75 -15.79 0.19 -6.50
C ASP A 75 -15.64 0.99 -5.20
N ARG A 76 -15.57 2.31 -5.29
CA ARG A 76 -15.63 3.20 -4.11
C ARG A 76 -16.94 3.00 -3.33
N GLY A 77 -18.07 2.84 -4.04
CA GLY A 77 -19.36 2.58 -3.42
C GLY A 77 -19.37 1.26 -2.62
N LEU A 78 -18.75 0.22 -3.17
CA LEU A 78 -18.59 -1.07 -2.50
C LEU A 78 -17.68 -0.96 -1.26
N ILE A 79 -16.49 -0.35 -1.37
CA ILE A 79 -15.59 -0.18 -0.22
C ILE A 79 -16.31 0.59 0.91
N ASN A 80 -17.00 1.68 0.58
CA ASN A 80 -17.79 2.44 1.56
C ASN A 80 -18.94 1.62 2.16
N TYR A 81 -19.55 0.71 1.41
CA TYR A 81 -20.55 -0.22 1.93
C TYR A 81 -19.94 -1.23 2.90
N LEU A 82 -18.82 -1.86 2.54
CA LEU A 82 -18.11 -2.83 3.38
C LEU A 82 -17.70 -2.19 4.72
N MET A 83 -17.10 -1.01 4.67
CA MET A 83 -16.69 -0.25 5.86
C MET A 83 -17.87 0.10 6.77
N ARG A 84 -18.99 0.59 6.20
CA ARG A 84 -20.22 0.93 6.97
C ARG A 84 -20.81 -0.27 7.70
N HIS A 85 -20.69 -1.47 7.12
CA HIS A 85 -21.24 -2.70 7.68
C HIS A 85 -20.20 -3.56 8.40
N ARG A 86 -18.99 -3.04 8.60
CA ARG A 86 -17.88 -3.73 9.29
C ARG A 86 -17.57 -5.11 8.67
N HIS A 87 -17.66 -5.21 7.34
CA HIS A 87 -17.13 -6.36 6.61
C HIS A 87 -15.62 -6.18 6.45
N THR A 88 -14.86 -6.72 7.38
CA THR A 88 -13.39 -6.48 7.50
C THR A 88 -12.53 -7.63 6.97
N SER A 89 -13.14 -8.70 6.46
CA SER A 89 -12.41 -9.83 5.86
C SER A 89 -12.04 -9.65 4.38
N PRO A 90 -12.81 -8.93 3.54
CA PRO A 90 -12.36 -8.57 2.19
C PRO A 90 -11.19 -7.58 2.23
#